data_AF-A0A837DV43-F1
#
_entry.id   AF-A0A837DV43-F1
#
_cell.length_a   1.000
_cell.length_b   1.000
_cell.length_c   1.000
_cell.angle_alpha   90.00
_cell.angle_beta   90.00
_cell.angle_gamma   90.00
#
_symmetry.space_group_name_H-M   'P 1'
#
loop_
_entity.id
_entity.type
_entity.pdbx_description
1 polymer ?
#
loop_
_entity_poly.entity_id
_entity_poly.type
_entity_poly.pdbx_seq_one_letter_code
_entity_poly.pdbx_strand_id
1 'polypeptide(L)'
;MHHPMRFHDQFTELIAPFDKCRDLYNFIDKSTNDLLQLAFDYDAQLLVHGSYSRQTQSYINMWGGVDQAREQAYRRIDSFASLGKNHIMFENSISPIFYYGDEKEDLYIFERGYRLAFDTSHCFIKNQGSNEKLLDSMKRLKEHVVHYHLVDSMGETHDSLPLGKGKIDWEKALPLMNDDATSIYEIILKDQRDASEQIASHEYLLGLANKLRNA
;
A
#
# COMPACT_ATOMS: atom_id res chain seq x y z
N MET A 1 11.07 1.59 -6.15
CA MET A 1 10.52 2.43 -7.24
C MET A 1 9.02 2.35 -7.19
N HIS A 2 8.34 3.47 -7.40
CA HIS A 2 6.88 3.52 -7.42
C HIS A 2 6.37 3.47 -8.87
N HIS A 3 5.33 2.70 -9.15
CA HIS A 3 4.67 2.68 -10.46
C HIS A 3 4.04 4.05 -10.78
N PRO A 4 4.02 4.55 -12.03
CA PRO A 4 3.49 5.87 -12.32
C PRO A 4 2.02 5.97 -11.90
N MET A 5 1.69 6.93 -11.03
CA MET A 5 0.35 7.04 -10.47
C MET A 5 -0.70 7.50 -11.48
N ARG A 6 -0.27 8.10 -12.61
CA ARG A 6 -1.17 8.73 -13.57
C ARG A 6 -0.77 8.46 -15.02
N PHE A 7 -1.79 8.44 -15.87
CA PHE A 7 -1.71 8.49 -17.32
C PHE A 7 -2.64 9.60 -17.80
N HIS A 8 -2.08 10.65 -18.40
CA HIS A 8 -2.79 11.90 -18.65
C HIS A 8 -3.44 12.47 -17.37
N ASP A 9 -4.75 12.69 -17.35
CA ASP A 9 -5.53 13.20 -16.24
C ASP A 9 -6.14 12.10 -15.34
N GLN A 10 -5.87 10.82 -15.66
CA GLN A 10 -6.44 9.67 -14.96
C GLN A 10 -5.41 9.02 -14.03
N PHE A 11 -5.85 8.56 -12.85
CA PHE A 11 -5.02 7.68 -12.04
C PHE A 11 -5.00 6.28 -12.65
N THR A 12 -3.84 5.61 -12.54
CA THR A 12 -3.68 4.23 -12.99
C THR A 12 -4.49 3.29 -12.11
N GLU A 13 -5.48 2.61 -12.67
CA GLU A 13 -6.32 1.66 -11.95
C GLU A 13 -6.17 0.27 -12.58
N LEU A 14 -5.76 -0.72 -11.78
CA LEU A 14 -5.60 -2.09 -12.29
C LEU A 14 -6.91 -2.62 -12.87
N ILE A 15 -8.06 -2.18 -12.35
CA ILE A 15 -9.37 -2.56 -12.85
C ILE A 15 -9.81 -1.83 -14.12
N ALA A 16 -8.98 -1.02 -14.78
CA ALA A 16 -9.33 -0.43 -16.08
C ALA A 16 -9.62 -1.56 -17.10
N PRO A 17 -10.83 -1.68 -17.70
CA PRO A 17 -11.12 -2.73 -18.66
C PRO A 17 -10.42 -2.50 -20.00
N PHE A 18 -9.82 -3.53 -20.60
CA PHE A 18 -9.10 -3.39 -21.87
C PHE A 18 -10.00 -2.88 -23.02
N ASP A 19 -11.23 -3.38 -23.12
CA ASP A 19 -12.20 -3.05 -24.17
C ASP A 19 -12.71 -1.60 -24.10
N LYS A 20 -12.70 -0.99 -22.91
CA LYS A 20 -13.21 0.37 -22.66
C LYS A 20 -12.12 1.40 -22.41
N CYS A 21 -10.96 0.96 -21.91
CA CYS A 21 -9.87 1.81 -21.43
C CYS A 21 -8.51 1.33 -21.98
N ARG A 22 -8.48 0.93 -23.26
CA ARG A 22 -7.33 0.27 -23.90
C ARG A 22 -6.00 0.99 -23.68
N ASP A 23 -5.97 2.31 -23.84
CA ASP A 23 -4.71 3.06 -23.76
C ASP A 23 -4.18 3.11 -22.32
N LEU A 24 -5.07 3.29 -21.33
CA LEU A 24 -4.71 3.21 -19.92
C LEU A 24 -4.28 1.80 -19.53
N TYR A 25 -5.01 0.78 -19.98
CA TYR A 25 -4.66 -0.62 -19.74
C TYR A 25 -3.25 -0.93 -20.24
N ASN A 26 -2.97 -0.57 -21.50
CA ASN A 26 -1.68 -0.78 -22.14
C ASN A 26 -0.57 0.04 -21.48
N PHE A 27 -0.86 1.27 -21.05
CA PHE A 27 0.10 2.08 -20.31
C PHE A 27 0.51 1.40 -19.00
N ILE A 28 -0.46 0.89 -18.22
CA ILE A 28 -0.19 0.18 -16.97
C ILE A 28 0.72 -1.02 -17.27
N ASP A 29 0.34 -1.89 -18.21
CA ASP A 29 1.13 -3.08 -18.54
C ASP A 29 2.54 -2.70 -19.01
N LYS A 30 2.66 -1.77 -19.95
CA LYS A 30 3.96 -1.37 -20.48
C LYS A 30 4.85 -0.77 -19.40
N SER A 31 4.33 0.19 -18.63
CA SER A 31 5.12 0.88 -17.59
C SER A 31 5.51 -0.07 -16.45
N THR A 32 4.65 -1.01 -16.07
CA THR A 32 5.01 -2.06 -15.10
C THR A 32 6.12 -2.95 -15.64
N ASN A 33 6.03 -3.41 -16.90
CA ASN A 33 7.09 -4.25 -17.50
C ASN A 33 8.42 -3.49 -17.65
N ASP A 34 8.39 -2.24 -18.11
CA ASP A 34 9.61 -1.42 -18.25
C ASP A 34 10.28 -1.20 -16.88
N LEU A 35 9.49 -0.93 -15.83
CA LEU A 35 10.00 -0.77 -14.46
C LEU A 35 10.47 -2.08 -13.84
N LEU A 36 9.83 -3.21 -14.16
CA LEU A 36 10.31 -4.53 -13.74
C LEU A 36 11.65 -4.86 -14.39
N GLN A 37 11.85 -4.52 -15.66
CA GLN A 37 13.16 -4.70 -16.30
C GLN A 37 14.24 -3.94 -15.54
N LEU A 38 13.98 -2.67 -15.18
CA LEU A 38 14.90 -1.90 -14.33
C LEU A 38 15.07 -2.53 -12.94
N ALA A 39 13.99 -3.06 -12.36
CA ALA A 39 14.05 -3.72 -11.05
C ALA A 39 14.95 -4.96 -11.08
N PHE A 40 14.92 -5.75 -12.16
CA PHE A 40 15.82 -6.88 -12.37
C PHE A 40 17.26 -6.43 -12.66
N ASP A 41 17.45 -5.42 -13.51
CA ASP A 41 18.79 -4.96 -13.93
C ASP A 41 19.58 -4.34 -12.76
N TYR A 42 18.90 -3.71 -11.81
CA TYR A 42 19.51 -2.96 -10.71
C TYR A 42 19.24 -3.55 -9.32
N ASP A 43 18.69 -4.77 -9.24
CA ASP A 43 18.26 -5.41 -7.98
C ASP A 43 17.40 -4.48 -7.10
N ALA A 44 16.46 -3.78 -7.75
CA ALA A 44 15.54 -2.87 -7.09
C ALA A 44 14.18 -3.52 -6.88
N GLN A 45 13.32 -2.84 -6.13
CA GLN A 45 11.93 -3.26 -5.90
C GLN A 45 10.96 -2.31 -6.59
N LEU A 46 9.90 -2.84 -7.19
CA LEU A 46 8.78 -2.12 -7.76
C LEU A 46 7.54 -2.24 -6.86
N LEU A 47 6.98 -1.11 -6.47
CA LEU A 47 5.71 -1.02 -5.77
C LEU A 47 4.60 -0.64 -6.75
N VAL A 48 3.50 -1.39 -6.71
CA VAL A 48 2.27 -1.14 -7.49
C VAL A 48 1.08 -1.06 -6.53
N HIS A 49 0.31 0.02 -6.56
CA HIS A 49 -0.96 0.05 -5.83
C HIS A 49 -1.99 -0.86 -6.50
N GLY A 50 -2.75 -1.60 -5.69
CA GLY A 50 -3.89 -2.35 -6.20
C GLY A 50 -5.02 -1.45 -6.74
N SER A 51 -5.17 -0.24 -6.18
CA SER A 51 -6.12 0.80 -6.61
C SER A 51 -5.83 2.12 -5.88
N TYR A 52 -6.16 3.29 -6.45
CA TYR A 52 -5.89 4.61 -5.84
C TYR A 52 -7.10 5.27 -5.16
N SER A 53 -8.31 4.66 -5.21
CA SER A 53 -9.54 5.23 -4.63
C SER A 53 -9.88 6.64 -5.15
N ARG A 54 -9.58 6.95 -6.42
CA ARG A 54 -9.89 8.23 -7.07
C ARG A 54 -11.07 8.10 -8.02
N GLN A 55 -10.83 7.70 -9.27
CA GLN A 55 -11.88 7.40 -10.25
C GLN A 55 -12.44 5.98 -10.11
N THR A 56 -12.08 5.24 -9.05
CA THR A 56 -12.34 3.81 -8.91
C THR A 56 -13.80 3.41 -9.13
N GLN A 57 -14.76 4.20 -8.64
CA GLN A 57 -16.19 3.88 -8.80
C GLN A 57 -16.62 3.84 -10.28
N SER A 58 -16.05 4.67 -11.15
CA SER A 58 -16.39 4.63 -12.58
C SER A 58 -15.92 3.33 -13.21
N TYR A 59 -14.72 2.84 -12.87
CA TYR A 59 -14.21 1.55 -13.33
C TYR A 59 -14.97 0.37 -12.71
N ILE A 60 -15.35 0.44 -11.43
CA ILE A 60 -16.22 -0.57 -10.78
C ILE A 60 -17.53 -0.74 -11.56
N ASN A 61 -18.15 0.38 -11.93
CA ASN A 61 -19.40 0.35 -12.70
C ASN A 61 -19.24 -0.32 -14.07
N MET A 62 -18.04 -0.28 -14.67
CA MET A 62 -17.78 -0.95 -15.94
C MET A 62 -17.76 -2.48 -15.83
N TRP A 63 -17.54 -3.04 -14.63
CA TRP A 63 -17.55 -4.47 -14.33
C TRP A 63 -18.88 -4.96 -13.75
N GLY A 64 -19.82 -4.06 -13.46
CA GLY A 64 -21.14 -4.39 -12.91
C GLY A 64 -21.18 -4.53 -11.39
N GLY A 65 -20.07 -4.30 -10.68
CA GLY A 65 -20.02 -4.40 -9.23
C GLY A 65 -18.61 -4.48 -8.67
N VAL A 66 -18.50 -4.28 -7.35
CA VAL A 66 -17.22 -4.34 -6.63
C VAL A 66 -16.62 -5.73 -6.75
N ASP A 67 -17.40 -6.80 -6.57
CA ASP A 67 -16.90 -8.18 -6.58
C ASP A 67 -16.23 -8.54 -7.92
N GLN A 68 -16.88 -8.22 -9.04
CA GLN A 68 -16.31 -8.45 -10.37
C GLN A 68 -15.06 -7.58 -10.59
N ALA A 69 -15.08 -6.32 -10.18
CA ALA A 69 -13.90 -5.45 -10.29
C ALA A 69 -12.72 -5.98 -9.46
N ARG A 70 -12.97 -6.50 -8.26
CA ARG A 70 -11.95 -7.10 -7.39
C ARG A 70 -11.34 -8.34 -8.00
N GLU A 71 -12.15 -9.20 -8.61
CA GLU A 71 -11.64 -10.36 -9.35
C GLU A 71 -10.66 -9.93 -10.44
N GLN A 72 -10.97 -8.85 -11.18
CA GLN A 72 -10.06 -8.32 -12.20
C GLN A 72 -8.78 -7.73 -11.62
N ALA A 73 -8.86 -7.04 -10.47
CA ALA A 73 -7.67 -6.57 -9.77
C ALA A 73 -6.75 -7.73 -9.40
N TYR A 74 -7.29 -8.78 -8.77
CA TYR A 74 -6.51 -9.96 -8.39
C TYR A 74 -5.90 -10.67 -9.60
N ARG A 75 -6.64 -10.84 -10.71
CA ARG A 75 -6.08 -11.41 -11.95
C ARG A 75 -4.87 -10.63 -12.48
N ARG A 76 -4.89 -9.30 -12.36
CA ARG A 76 -3.73 -8.48 -12.78
C ARG A 76 -2.59 -8.54 -11.77
N ILE A 77 -2.89 -8.49 -10.48
CA ILE A 77 -1.90 -8.66 -9.41
C ILE A 77 -1.19 -10.01 -9.57
N ASP A 78 -1.93 -11.08 -9.85
CA ASP A 78 -1.38 -12.42 -10.13
C ASP A 78 -0.38 -12.43 -11.28
N SER A 79 -0.78 -11.82 -12.41
CA SER A 79 0.07 -11.70 -13.59
C SER A 79 1.36 -10.96 -13.25
N PHE A 80 1.24 -9.81 -12.58
CA PHE A 80 2.40 -9.01 -12.20
C PHE A 80 3.26 -9.66 -11.11
N ALA A 81 2.68 -10.35 -10.15
CA ALA A 81 3.40 -11.11 -9.13
C ALA A 81 4.22 -12.23 -9.78
N SER A 82 3.62 -12.98 -10.71
CA SER A 82 4.31 -14.03 -11.47
C SER A 82 5.47 -13.47 -12.31
N LEU A 83 5.28 -12.30 -12.93
CA LEU A 83 6.31 -11.64 -13.75
C LEU A 83 7.44 -11.06 -12.90
N GLY A 84 7.09 -10.30 -11.87
CA GLY A 84 8.04 -9.55 -11.04
C GLY A 84 8.72 -10.37 -9.95
N LYS A 85 8.18 -11.53 -9.57
CA LYS A 85 8.74 -12.42 -8.53
C LYS A 85 9.09 -11.65 -7.25
N ASN A 86 10.35 -11.68 -6.82
CA ASN A 86 10.87 -11.00 -5.64
C ASN A 86 11.19 -9.51 -5.86
N HIS A 87 10.94 -8.95 -7.05
CA HIS A 87 11.17 -7.55 -7.40
C HIS A 87 9.89 -6.72 -7.46
N ILE A 88 8.74 -7.29 -7.12
CA ILE A 88 7.46 -6.58 -7.07
C ILE A 88 6.80 -6.76 -5.72
N MET A 89 6.09 -5.72 -5.29
CA MET A 89 5.21 -5.73 -4.13
C MET A 89 3.98 -4.88 -4.38
N PHE A 90 2.90 -5.17 -3.66
CA PHE A 90 1.60 -4.52 -3.85
C PHE A 90 1.19 -3.77 -2.61
N GLU A 91 0.78 -2.51 -2.80
CA GLU A 91 0.35 -1.65 -1.71
C GLU A 91 -1.18 -1.61 -1.58
N ASN A 92 -1.67 -1.67 -0.32
CA ASN A 92 -3.06 -1.40 0.01
C ASN A 92 -3.44 0.05 -0.28
N SER A 93 -4.75 0.30 -0.36
CA SER A 93 -5.30 1.64 -0.30
C SER A 93 -6.61 1.69 0.48
N ILE A 94 -7.26 2.85 0.49
CA ILE A 94 -8.61 3.03 1.05
C ILE A 94 -9.72 2.54 0.09
N SER A 95 -9.35 2.15 -1.14
CA SER A 95 -10.26 1.65 -2.16
C SER A 95 -10.96 0.36 -1.69
N PRO A 96 -12.21 0.07 -2.11
CA PRO A 96 -12.81 -1.24 -1.86
C PRO A 96 -12.17 -2.36 -2.70
N ILE A 97 -11.22 -2.06 -3.59
CA ILE A 97 -10.66 -3.04 -4.53
C ILE A 97 -9.54 -3.88 -3.92
N PHE A 98 -8.54 -3.23 -3.32
CA PHE A 98 -7.38 -3.88 -2.72
C PHE A 98 -6.96 -3.08 -1.48
N TYR A 99 -7.31 -3.60 -0.31
CA TYR A 99 -7.15 -2.95 0.98
C TYR A 99 -6.86 -3.99 2.06
N TYR A 100 -6.39 -3.53 3.21
CA TYR A 100 -6.09 -4.37 4.38
C TYR A 100 -7.01 -4.03 5.56
N GLY A 101 -7.14 -4.96 6.51
CA GLY A 101 -7.86 -4.80 7.78
C GLY A 101 -9.26 -5.41 7.84
N ASP A 102 -9.69 -6.08 6.77
CA ASP A 102 -10.76 -7.06 6.85
C ASP A 102 -10.16 -8.47 6.93
N GLU A 103 -10.64 -9.29 7.85
CA GLU A 103 -10.07 -10.63 8.09
C GLU A 103 -10.13 -11.53 6.85
N LYS A 104 -11.26 -11.54 6.14
CA LYS A 104 -11.42 -12.41 4.96
C LYS A 104 -10.50 -11.95 3.84
N GLU A 105 -10.37 -10.64 3.67
CA GLU A 105 -9.51 -10.08 2.63
C GLU A 105 -8.04 -10.25 2.95
N ASP A 106 -7.63 -10.01 4.19
CA ASP A 106 -6.26 -10.24 4.64
C ASP A 106 -5.86 -11.71 4.44
N LEU A 107 -6.72 -12.65 4.85
CA LEU A 107 -6.46 -14.09 4.67
C LEU A 107 -6.40 -14.48 3.19
N TYR A 108 -7.31 -13.97 2.36
CA TYR A 108 -7.27 -14.21 0.92
C TYR A 108 -5.97 -13.70 0.31
N ILE A 109 -5.56 -12.46 0.62
CA ILE A 109 -4.31 -11.85 0.15
C ILE A 109 -3.09 -12.66 0.63
N PHE A 110 -3.11 -13.11 1.89
CA PHE A 110 -2.08 -13.97 2.46
C PHE A 110 -1.97 -15.29 1.69
N GLU A 111 -3.07 -16.02 1.49
CA GLU A 111 -3.08 -17.31 0.78
C GLU A 111 -2.53 -17.23 -0.65
N ARG A 112 -2.61 -16.07 -1.30
CA ARG A 112 -2.05 -15.85 -2.65
C ARG A 112 -0.52 -15.72 -2.67
N GLY A 113 0.15 -15.56 -1.52
CA GLY A 113 1.61 -15.49 -1.49
C GLY A 113 2.19 -14.15 -2.00
N TYR A 114 1.40 -13.08 -2.03
CA TYR A 114 1.88 -11.80 -2.54
C TYR A 114 2.91 -11.17 -1.59
N ARG A 115 3.91 -10.50 -2.17
CA ARG A 115 4.78 -9.56 -1.44
C ARG A 115 4.03 -8.25 -1.25
N LEU A 116 3.97 -7.76 -0.01
CA LEU A 116 3.11 -6.63 0.35
C LEU A 116 3.95 -5.41 0.74
N ALA A 117 3.50 -4.24 0.27
CA ALA A 117 3.82 -2.96 0.86
C ALA A 117 2.65 -2.57 1.77
N PHE A 118 2.90 -2.38 3.06
CA PHE A 118 1.84 -2.05 4.01
C PHE A 118 1.91 -0.56 4.36
N ASP A 119 0.92 0.20 3.88
CA ASP A 119 0.67 1.56 4.34
C ASP A 119 -0.27 1.53 5.56
N THR A 120 0.27 2.01 6.69
CA THR A 120 -0.43 2.03 7.98
C THR A 120 -1.64 2.96 7.98
N SER A 121 -1.54 4.11 7.32
CA SER A 121 -2.63 5.07 7.22
C SER A 121 -3.78 4.56 6.36
N HIS A 122 -3.48 3.92 5.22
CA HIS A 122 -4.49 3.35 4.33
C HIS A 122 -5.34 2.31 5.05
N CYS A 123 -4.69 1.36 5.75
CA CYS A 123 -5.40 0.35 6.53
C CYS A 123 -6.22 1.01 7.66
N PHE A 124 -5.65 1.99 8.37
CA PHE A 124 -6.34 2.67 9.46
C PHE A 124 -7.58 3.45 8.99
N ILE A 125 -7.45 4.25 7.93
CA ILE A 125 -8.54 5.04 7.33
C ILE A 125 -9.62 4.14 6.75
N LYS A 126 -9.23 3.08 6.02
CA LYS A 126 -10.18 2.11 5.46
C LYS A 126 -11.09 1.52 6.54
N ASN A 127 -10.52 1.34 7.73
CA ASN A 127 -11.17 0.78 8.90
C ASN A 127 -11.66 1.85 9.89
N GLN A 128 -11.92 3.07 9.41
CA GLN A 128 -12.56 4.16 10.16
C GLN A 128 -11.81 4.52 11.46
N GLY A 129 -10.47 4.48 11.41
CA GLY A 129 -9.62 4.78 12.56
C GLY A 129 -9.58 3.68 13.62
N SER A 130 -9.89 2.43 13.27
CA SER A 130 -9.81 1.31 14.20
C SER A 130 -8.38 0.78 14.36
N ASN A 131 -7.79 0.98 15.53
CA ASN A 131 -6.51 0.37 15.90
C ASN A 131 -6.62 -1.16 15.98
N GLU A 132 -7.74 -1.69 16.48
CA GLU A 132 -7.95 -3.14 16.56
C GLU A 132 -7.79 -3.78 15.17
N LYS A 133 -8.49 -3.26 14.17
CA LYS A 133 -8.41 -3.79 12.80
C LYS A 133 -7.04 -3.60 12.15
N LEU A 134 -6.38 -2.45 12.40
CA LEU A 134 -5.02 -2.21 11.93
C LEU A 134 -4.04 -3.24 12.51
N LEU A 135 -4.03 -3.41 13.84
CA LEU A 135 -3.12 -4.31 14.55
C LEU A 135 -3.35 -5.76 14.15
N ASP A 136 -4.62 -6.17 14.04
CA ASP A 136 -4.98 -7.51 13.57
C ASP A 136 -4.49 -7.77 12.14
N SER A 137 -4.61 -6.79 11.26
CA SER A 137 -4.11 -6.89 9.88
C SER A 137 -2.60 -6.98 9.81
N MET A 138 -1.90 -6.11 10.55
CA MET A 138 -0.43 -6.16 10.66
C MET A 138 0.02 -7.54 11.13
N LYS A 139 -0.66 -8.12 12.12
CA LYS A 139 -0.36 -9.46 12.62
C LYS A 139 -0.62 -10.55 11.57
N ARG A 140 -1.76 -10.52 10.89
CA ARG A 140 -2.12 -11.52 9.86
C ARG A 140 -1.18 -11.49 8.67
N LEU A 141 -0.83 -10.29 8.21
CA LEU A 141 -0.05 -10.10 6.99
C LEU A 141 1.46 -10.04 7.22
N LYS A 142 1.93 -10.00 8.48
CA LYS A 142 3.32 -9.77 8.89
C LYS A 142 4.36 -10.47 8.00
N GLU A 143 4.21 -11.78 7.80
CA GLU A 143 5.19 -12.60 7.07
C GLU A 143 5.30 -12.25 5.58
N HIS A 144 4.26 -11.64 5.00
CA HIS A 144 4.21 -11.27 3.59
C HIS A 144 4.54 -9.79 3.35
N VAL A 145 4.57 -8.97 4.41
CA VAL A 145 4.99 -7.57 4.31
C VAL A 145 6.50 -7.50 4.19
N VAL A 146 6.97 -6.93 3.08
CA VAL A 146 8.39 -6.73 2.76
C VAL A 146 8.80 -5.25 2.78
N HIS A 147 7.80 -4.36 2.83
CA HIS A 147 7.99 -2.93 2.90
C HIS A 147 6.85 -2.26 3.68
N TYR A 148 7.16 -1.23 4.45
CA TYR A 148 6.17 -0.39 5.13
C TYR A 148 6.23 1.06 4.66
N HIS A 149 5.06 1.63 4.36
CA HIS A 149 4.89 3.07 4.40
C HIS A 149 4.40 3.43 5.80
N LEU A 150 5.28 4.08 6.57
CA LEU A 150 5.02 4.47 7.94
C LEU A 150 4.43 5.86 7.96
N VAL A 151 3.14 5.91 8.25
CA VAL A 151 2.32 7.12 8.15
C VAL A 151 1.30 7.11 9.27
N ASP A 152 1.17 8.23 9.99
CA ASP A 152 0.14 8.38 11.02
C ASP A 152 -1.10 9.06 10.43
N SER A 153 -2.24 8.89 11.10
CA SER A 153 -3.50 9.43 10.61
C SER A 153 -4.53 9.61 11.72
N MET A 154 -5.46 10.53 11.51
CA MET A 154 -6.67 10.66 12.33
C MET A 154 -7.74 9.61 11.99
N GLY A 155 -7.57 8.86 10.90
CA GLY A 155 -8.43 7.74 10.50
C GLY A 155 -9.67 8.13 9.69
N GLU A 156 -9.79 9.40 9.29
CA GLU A 156 -10.96 9.94 8.59
C GLU A 156 -10.69 10.23 7.11
N THR A 157 -9.51 10.78 6.81
CA THR A 157 -9.10 11.20 5.47
C THR A 157 -7.62 10.90 5.26
N HIS A 158 -7.16 11.03 4.02
CA HIS A 158 -5.74 10.87 3.69
C HIS A 158 -4.97 12.13 4.12
N ASP A 159 -4.58 12.17 5.39
CA ASP A 159 -3.95 13.31 6.08
C ASP A 159 -2.42 13.19 6.20
N SER A 160 -1.86 11.99 6.02
CA SER A 160 -0.42 11.73 5.87
C SER A 160 0.46 12.38 6.96
N LEU A 161 0.09 12.16 8.23
CA LEU A 161 0.67 12.87 9.36
C LEU A 161 2.02 12.28 9.78
N PRO A 162 2.93 13.11 10.34
CA PRO A 162 4.12 12.62 11.03
C PRO A 162 3.75 11.67 12.18
N LEU A 163 4.64 10.73 12.48
CA LEU A 163 4.38 9.70 13.49
C LEU A 163 4.23 10.30 14.89
N GLY A 164 3.24 9.80 15.63
CA GLY A 164 2.86 10.30 16.94
C GLY A 164 2.00 11.57 16.90
N LYS A 165 1.52 11.98 15.71
CA LYS A 165 0.62 13.12 15.53
C LYS A 165 -0.82 12.72 15.17
N GLY A 166 -1.05 11.44 14.87
CA GLY A 166 -2.38 10.89 14.62
C GLY A 166 -2.86 10.03 15.78
N LYS A 167 -3.73 9.07 15.44
CA LYS A 167 -4.41 8.17 16.38
C LYS A 167 -3.94 6.72 16.29
N ILE A 168 -2.96 6.41 15.45
CA ILE A 168 -2.39 5.06 15.39
C ILE A 168 -1.66 4.77 16.71
N ASP A 169 -1.98 3.64 17.34
CA ASP A 169 -1.35 3.14 18.56
C ASP A 169 0.01 2.51 18.22
N TRP A 170 0.99 3.36 17.93
CA TRP A 170 2.33 2.94 17.53
C TRP A 170 3.02 2.04 18.56
N GLU A 171 2.71 2.20 19.85
CA GLU A 171 3.28 1.36 20.92
C GLU A 171 2.89 -0.11 20.74
N LYS A 172 1.69 -0.37 20.24
CA LYS A 172 1.24 -1.72 19.88
C LYS A 172 1.54 -2.11 18.44
N ALA A 173 1.58 -1.15 17.51
CA ALA A 173 1.83 -1.43 16.10
C ALA A 173 3.30 -1.83 15.84
N LEU A 174 4.25 -1.15 16.47
CA LEU A 174 5.69 -1.36 16.23
C LEU A 174 6.13 -2.82 16.46
N PRO A 175 5.74 -3.51 17.56
CA PRO A 175 6.07 -4.94 17.73
C PRO A 175 5.46 -5.89 16.69
N LEU A 176 4.42 -5.46 15.97
CA LEU A 176 3.75 -6.27 14.95
C LEU A 176 4.36 -6.11 13.55
N MET A 177 5.33 -5.21 13.39
CA MET A 177 6.05 -5.08 12.14
C MET A 177 6.93 -6.30 11.85
N ASN A 178 7.15 -6.57 10.57
CA ASN A 178 8.15 -7.54 10.12
C ASN A 178 9.56 -6.93 10.25
N ASP A 179 10.44 -7.58 11.01
CA ASP A 179 11.80 -7.09 11.29
C ASP A 179 12.71 -7.10 10.05
N ASP A 180 12.41 -7.97 9.07
CA ASP A 180 13.15 -8.07 7.81
C ASP A 180 12.64 -7.11 6.73
N ALA A 181 11.52 -6.41 6.99
CA ALA A 181 10.94 -5.48 6.04
C ALA A 181 11.68 -4.13 6.05
N THR A 182 11.78 -3.53 4.87
CA THR A 182 12.24 -2.14 4.74
C THR A 182 11.10 -1.16 5.07
N SER A 183 11.40 0.11 5.28
CA SER A 183 10.36 1.12 5.50
C SER A 183 10.76 2.50 5.01
N ILE A 184 9.76 3.33 4.71
CA ILE A 184 9.88 4.77 4.47
C ILE A 184 8.80 5.53 5.24
N TYR A 185 8.98 6.85 5.38
CA TYR A 185 7.98 7.75 5.93
C TYR A 185 7.25 8.48 4.79
N GLU A 186 6.05 8.03 4.42
CA GLU A 186 5.22 8.66 3.39
C GLU A 186 4.29 9.72 4.01
N ILE A 187 4.89 10.83 4.43
CA ILE A 187 4.21 11.90 5.16
C ILE A 187 4.23 13.21 4.36
N ILE A 188 3.27 14.09 4.61
CA ILE A 188 3.26 15.42 3.99
C ILE A 188 4.41 16.26 4.58
N LEU A 189 5.33 16.68 3.70
CA LEU A 189 6.36 17.65 3.99
C LEU A 189 5.85 19.06 3.71
N LYS A 190 6.13 20.00 4.63
CA LYS A 190 5.86 21.42 4.41
C LYS A 190 6.72 21.99 3.29
N ASP A 191 7.98 21.55 3.23
CA ASP A 191 8.91 21.82 2.14
C ASP A 191 9.46 20.48 1.63
N GLN A 192 9.25 20.17 0.35
CA GLN A 192 9.70 18.92 -0.27
C GLN A 192 11.24 18.80 -0.37
N ARG A 193 11.98 19.88 -0.04
CA ARG A 193 13.44 19.89 0.05
C ARG A 193 13.95 19.71 1.48
N ASP A 194 13.06 19.60 2.45
CA ASP A 194 13.37 19.47 3.87
C ASP A 194 12.72 18.20 4.43
N ALA A 195 13.54 17.28 4.93
CA ALA A 195 13.09 16.00 5.48
C ALA A 195 12.79 16.08 7.00
N SER A 196 12.67 17.28 7.57
CA SER A 196 12.49 17.49 9.01
C SER A 196 11.33 16.69 9.61
N GLU A 197 10.17 16.63 8.96
CA GLU A 197 9.05 15.82 9.45
C GLU A 197 9.34 14.31 9.43
N GLN A 198 10.13 13.83 8.47
CA GLN A 198 10.49 12.41 8.36
C GLN A 198 11.52 12.05 9.44
N ILE A 199 12.50 12.92 9.66
CA ILE A 199 13.48 12.78 10.75
C ILE A 199 12.76 12.75 12.10
N ALA A 200 11.82 13.67 12.35
CA ALA A 200 11.04 13.70 13.58
C ALA A 200 10.22 12.41 13.79
N SER A 201 9.66 11.85 12.70
CA SER A 201 8.95 10.57 12.73
C SER A 201 9.87 9.40 13.06
N HIS A 202 11.10 9.41 12.53
CA HIS A 202 12.13 8.43 12.85
C HIS A 202 12.56 8.49 14.31
N GLU A 203 12.83 9.68 14.83
CA GLU A 203 13.19 9.91 16.23
C GLU A 203 12.08 9.44 17.18
N TYR A 204 10.81 9.70 16.84
CA TYR A 204 9.67 9.20 17.59
C TYR A 204 9.67 7.66 17.68
N LEU A 205 9.85 6.95 16.57
CA LEU A 205 9.91 5.48 16.58
C LEU A 205 11.12 4.94 17.34
N LEU A 206 12.29 5.57 17.23
CA LEU A 206 13.47 5.18 18.01
C LEU A 206 13.23 5.35 19.52
N GLY A 207 12.60 6.45 19.93
CA GLY A 207 12.21 6.68 21.31
C GLY A 207 11.26 5.59 21.83
N LEU A 208 10.28 5.21 21.01
CA LEU A 208 9.34 4.15 21.32
C LEU A 208 9.99 2.76 21.39
N ALA A 209 10.86 2.43 20.43
CA ALA A 209 11.62 1.18 20.43
C ALA A 209 12.50 1.06 21.68
N ASN A 210 13.16 2.16 22.09
CA ASN A 210 13.97 2.20 23.31
C ASN A 210 13.10 2.02 24.57
N LYS A 211 11.92 2.64 24.62
CA LYS A 211 10.96 2.43 25.71
C LYS A 211 10.58 0.96 25.84
N LEU A 212 10.20 0.32 24.72
CA LEU A 212 9.74 -1.07 24.69
C LEU A 212 10.85 -2.08 25.04
N ARG A 213 12.11 -1.80 24.70
CA ARG A 213 13.25 -2.65 25.08
C ARG A 213 13.58 -2.61 26.58
N ASN A 214 13.16 -1.56 27.28
CA ASN A 214 13.47 -1.31 28.68
C ASN A 214 12.26 -1.49 29.62
N ALA A 215 11.11 -1.92 29.08
CA ALA A 215 9.88 -2.20 29.82
C ALA A 215 9.82 -3.68 30.25
#